data_AF-A0AAV9RPC5-F1
#
_entry.id   AF-A0AAV9RPC5-F1
#
_cell.length_a   1.000
_cell.length_b   1.000
_cell.length_c   1.000
_cell.angle_alpha   90.00
_cell.angle_beta   90.00
_cell.angle_gamma   90.00
#
_symmetry.space_group_name_H-M   'P 1'
#
loop_
_entity.id
_entity.type
_entity.pdbx_description
1 polymer ?
#
loop_
_entity_poly.entity_id
_entity_poly.type
_entity_poly.pdbx_seq_one_letter_code
_entity_poly.pdbx_strand_id
1 'polypeptide(L)' 'MPAPIRLRELIRTIRTARTQAEEREMIQKECAAIRSSFREEDNTYRCRNVAKLLYMHMLGYPAHFGQ' A
#
# COMPACT_ATOMS: atom_id res chain seq x y z
N MET A 1 -15.99 5.14 1.66
CA MET A 1 -15.24 3.97 1.15
C MET A 1 -15.06 2.94 2.26
N PRO A 2 -15.00 1.63 1.98
CA PRO A 2 -14.65 0.64 3.00
C PRO A 2 -13.27 0.98 3.58
N ALA A 3 -13.08 0.72 4.87
CA ALA A 3 -11.81 1.02 5.53
C ALA A 3 -10.65 0.33 4.78
N PRO A 4 -9.55 1.05 4.44
CA PRO A 4 -8.37 0.42 3.83
C PRO A 4 -7.86 -0.77 4.66
N ILE A 5 -7.01 -1.63 4.10
CA ILE A 5 -6.46 -2.76 4.87
C ILE A 5 -5.37 -2.30 5.87
N ARG A 6 -5.16 -3.09 6.93
CA ARG A 6 -4.08 -2.89 7.92
C ARG A 6 -2.74 -3.33 7.37
N LEU A 7 -1.65 -2.71 7.84
CA LEU A 7 -0.27 -3.06 7.45
C LEU A 7 -0.01 -4.57 7.59
N ARG A 8 -0.41 -5.18 8.71
CA ARG A 8 -0.25 -6.63 8.93
C ARG A 8 -1.01 -7.48 7.92
N GLU A 9 -2.14 -7.00 7.41
CA GLU A 9 -2.91 -7.69 6.37
C GLU A 9 -2.17 -7.59 5.03
N LEU A 10 -1.72 -6.39 4.66
CA LEU A 10 -0.91 -6.18 3.45
C LEU A 10 0.34 -7.08 3.44
N ILE A 11 1.07 -7.15 4.55
CA ILE A 11 2.25 -8.01 4.68
C ILE A 11 1.87 -9.48 4.48
N ARG A 12 0.76 -9.93 5.07
CA ARG A 12 0.26 -11.30 4.88
C ARG A 12 -0.07 -11.55 3.41
N THR A 13 -0.80 -10.65 2.76
CA THR A 13 -1.14 -10.76 1.34
C THR A 13 0.10 -10.84 0.45
N ILE A 14 1.05 -9.92 0.60
CA ILE A 14 2.30 -9.91 -0.19
C ILE A 14 3.07 -11.22 -0.01
N ARG A 15 3.15 -11.74 1.22
CA ARG A 15 3.83 -13.02 1.51
C ARG A 15 3.15 -14.25 0.89
N THR A 16 1.94 -14.12 0.35
CA THR A 16 1.28 -15.21 -0.40
C THR A 16 1.63 -15.24 -1.88
N ALA A 17 2.31 -14.18 -2.40
CA ALA A 17 2.75 -14.14 -3.78
C ALA A 17 3.76 -15.26 -4.06
N ARG A 18 3.55 -15.99 -5.16
CA ARG A 18 4.41 -17.08 -5.62
C ARG A 18 5.40 -16.61 -6.68
N THR A 19 5.12 -15.46 -7.31
CA THR A 19 5.96 -14.86 -8.34
C THR A 19 6.19 -13.38 -8.05
N GLN A 20 7.29 -12.84 -8.59
CA GLN A 20 7.56 -11.40 -8.50
C GLN A 20 6.50 -10.57 -9.25
N ALA A 21 5.88 -11.13 -10.29
CA ALA A 21 4.79 -10.47 -11.00
C ALA A 21 3.54 -10.34 -10.13
N GLU A 22 3.14 -11.41 -9.43
CA GLU A 22 2.04 -11.37 -8.46
C GLU A 22 2.32 -10.37 -7.33
N GLU A 23 3.55 -10.36 -6.80
CA GLU A 23 3.95 -9.38 -5.78
C GLU A 23 3.76 -7.94 -6.30
N ARG A 24 4.25 -7.65 -7.52
CA ARG A 24 4.10 -6.35 -8.18
C ARG A 24 2.63 -5.95 -8.34
N GLU A 25 1.77 -6.86 -8.76
CA GLU A 25 0.33 -6.59 -8.91
C GLU A 25 -0.33 -6.23 -7.58
N MET A 26 -0.03 -6.98 -6.51
CA MET A 26 -0.54 -6.71 -5.17
C MET A 26 -0.09 -5.33 -4.67
N ILE A 27 1.19 -4.99 -4.86
CA ILE A 27 1.76 -3.68 -4.51
C ILE A 27 1.07 -2.56 -5.29
N GLN A 28 0.93 -2.71 -6.62
CA GLN A 28 0.32 -1.69 -7.48
C GLN A 28 -1.14 -1.42 -7.10
N LYS A 29 -1.90 -2.47 -6.80
CA LYS A 29 -3.30 -2.37 -6.36
C LYS A 29 -3.42 -1.58 -5.05
N GLU A 30 -2.59 -1.90 -4.06
CA GLU A 30 -2.60 -1.19 -2.77
C GLU A 30 -2.08 0.25 -2.90
N CYS A 31 -1.05 0.48 -3.70
CA CYS A 31 -0.56 1.82 -4.03
C CYS A 31 -1.66 2.69 -4.67
N ALA A 32 -2.47 2.13 -5.57
CA ALA A 32 -3.59 2.86 -6.16
C ALA A 32 -4.62 3.27 -5.10
N ALA A 33 -4.97 2.38 -4.18
CA ALA A 33 -5.88 2.69 -3.07
C ALA A 33 -5.32 3.78 -2.14
N ILE A 34 -4.02 3.73 -1.84
CA ILE A 34 -3.36 4.75 -1.02
C ILE A 34 -3.36 6.11 -1.72
N ARG A 35 -3.06 6.16 -3.03
CA ARG A 35 -3.12 7.40 -3.81
C ARG A 35 -4.51 8.04 -3.80
N SER A 36 -5.57 7.25 -3.99
CA SER A 36 -6.94 7.75 -3.89
C SER A 36 -7.24 8.30 -2.48
N SER A 37 -6.84 7.58 -1.42
CA SER A 37 -7.04 8.03 -0.04
C SER A 37 -6.29 9.33 0.29
N PHE A 38 -5.10 9.55 -0.29
CA PHE A 38 -4.37 10.82 -0.12
C PHE A 38 -5.03 11.96 -0.90
N ARG A 39 -5.56 11.69 -2.10
CA ARG A 39 -6.31 12.69 -2.88
C ARG A 39 -7.59 13.15 -2.19
N GLU A 40 -8.22 12.27 -1.43
CA GLU A 40 -9.41 12.56 -0.63
C GLU A 40 -9.09 13.25 0.71
N GLU A 41 -7.82 13.53 1.00
CA GLU A 41 -7.34 14.12 2.26
C GLU A 41 -7.85 13.39 3.52
N ASP A 42 -8.04 12.07 3.42
CA ASP A 42 -8.54 11.27 4.53
C ASP A 42 -7.47 11.11 5.63
N ASN A 43 -7.58 11.97 6.65
CA ASN A 43 -6.69 11.97 7.81
C ASN A 43 -6.86 10.73 8.71
N THR A 44 -8.00 10.04 8.65
CA THR A 44 -8.33 8.90 9.51
C THR A 44 -7.36 7.74 9.30
N TYR A 45 -6.99 7.49 8.04
CA TYR A 45 -6.15 6.34 7.67
C TYR A 45 -4.74 6.74 7.20
N ARG A 46 -4.40 8.03 7.25
CA ARG A 46 -3.12 8.57 6.78
C ARG A 46 -1.92 7.85 7.41
N CYS A 47 -1.88 7.72 8.73
CA CYS A 47 -0.78 7.05 9.45
C CYS A 47 -0.57 5.60 8.93
N ARG A 48 -1.67 4.86 8.76
CA ARG A 48 -1.63 3.49 8.27
C ARG A 48 -1.20 3.39 6.81
N ASN A 49 -1.66 4.30 5.96
CA ASN A 49 -1.29 4.34 4.56
C ASN A 49 0.19 4.69 4.38
N VAL A 50 0.72 5.63 5.17
CA VAL A 50 2.16 5.92 5.23
C VAL A 50 2.96 4.70 5.69
N ALA A 51 2.52 4.00 6.73
CA ALA A 51 3.20 2.79 7.20
C ALA A 51 3.25 1.68 6.12
N LYS A 52 2.16 1.51 5.35
CA LYS A 52 2.13 0.60 4.19
C LYS A 52 3.11 1.03 3.10
N LEU A 53 3.16 2.31 2.75
CA LEU A 53 4.13 2.84 1.77
C LEU A 53 5.58 2.61 2.19
N LEU A 54 5.92 2.88 3.46
CA LEU A 54 7.27 2.64 3.97
C LEU A 54 7.66 1.15 3.88
N TYR A 55 6.72 0.24 4.13
CA TYR A 55 6.94 -1.18 3.93
C TYR A 55 7.23 -1.54 2.47
N MET A 56 6.42 -1.03 1.53
CA MET A 56 6.65 -1.25 0.10
C MET A 56 8.00 -0.67 -0.35
N HIS A 57 8.39 0.48 0.19
CA HIS A 57 9.70 1.07 -0.07
C HIS A 57 10.86 0.18 0.42
N MET A 58 10.72 -0.43 1.61
CA MET A 58 11.71 -1.40 2.10
C MET A 58 11.82 -2.64 1.23
N LEU A 59 10.76 -3.02 0.51
CA LEU A 59 10.79 -4.08 -0.50
C LEU A 59 11.41 -3.63 -1.85
N GLY A 60 11.86 -2.37 -1.95
CA GLY A 60 12.48 -1.81 -3.15
C GLY A 60 11.49 -1.19 -4.15
N TYR A 61 10.21 -1.06 -3.80
CA TYR A 61 9.22 -0.43 -4.67
C TYR A 61 9.25 1.10 -4.56
N PRO A 62 8.96 1.82 -5.66
CA PRO A 62 8.88 3.27 -5.63
C PRO A 62 7.74 3.73 -4.72
N ALA A 63 8.07 4.61 -3.78
CA ALA A 63 7.13 5.24 -2.85
C ALA A 63 7.17 6.77 -3.04
N HIS A 64 6.76 7.24 -4.21
CA HIS A 64 6.66 8.68 -4.46
C HIS A 64 5.55 9.27 -3.57
N PHE A 65 5.96 10.03 -2.55
CA PHE A 65 5.07 10.70 -1.62
C PHE A 65 4.56 12.00 -2.25
N GLY A 66 3.35 11.97 -2.82
CA GLY A 66 2.67 13.17 -3.31
C GLY A 66 3.19 13.69 -4.66
N GLN A 67 2.36 13.55 -5.68
CA GLN A 67 2.30 14.44 -6.83
C GLN A 67 0.85 14.89 -6.97
#